data_AF-A0A0F7JJD9-F1
#
_entry.id   AF-A0A0F7JJD9-F1
#
_cell.length_a   1.000
_cell.length_b   1.000
_cell.length_c   1.000
_cell.angle_alpha   90.00
_cell.angle_beta   90.00
_cell.angle_gamma   90.00
#
_symmetry.space_group_name_H-M   'P 1'
#
loop_
_entity.id
_entity.type
_entity.pdbx_description
1 polymer ?
#
loop_
_entity_poly.entity_id
_entity_poly.type
_entity_poly.pdbx_seq_one_letter_code
_entity_poly.pdbx_strand_id
1 'polypeptide(L)'
;MRAPAVLAAALAVLAVLGGVVWWQSGARWRGELYCFADPARVWGVADRPADLTPSCPSSRGVRREVRSGQTRVEQFTLARWDPALVRDLLTARGYAVAHALPDDGIQAEAVLTRAGETVLYTAAHQGSGTFVTLSSPGER
;
A
#
# COMPACT_ATOMS: atom_id res chain seq x y z
N MET A 1 -14.01 49.56 12.61
CA MET A 1 -13.29 48.58 13.44
C MET A 1 -14.01 47.23 13.37
N ARG A 2 -13.70 46.35 12.39
CA ARG A 2 -14.34 45.02 12.21
C ARG A 2 -13.32 43.87 12.03
N ALA A 3 -12.03 44.16 12.18
CA ALA A 3 -10.94 43.22 11.97
C ALA A 3 -10.82 42.04 12.99
N PRO A 4 -11.19 42.16 14.29
CA PRO A 4 -10.85 41.11 15.25
C PRO A 4 -11.75 39.86 15.13
N ALA A 5 -13.02 40.03 14.71
CA ALA A 5 -13.96 38.93 14.60
C ALA A 5 -13.64 37.99 13.42
N VAL A 6 -13.16 38.55 12.30
CA VAL A 6 -12.81 37.77 11.10
C VAL A 6 -11.55 36.94 11.34
N LEU A 7 -10.57 37.48 12.08
CA LEU A 7 -9.34 36.78 12.42
C LEU A 7 -9.60 35.61 13.39
N ALA A 8 -10.46 35.81 14.38
CA ALA A 8 -10.84 34.76 15.33
C ALA A 8 -11.61 33.61 14.65
N ALA A 9 -12.51 33.93 13.73
CA ALA A 9 -13.24 32.94 12.95
C ALA A 9 -12.29 32.13 12.04
N ALA A 10 -11.32 32.77 11.39
CA ALA A 10 -10.34 32.10 10.54
C ALA A 10 -9.44 31.13 11.33
N LEU A 11 -9.00 31.52 12.53
CA LEU A 11 -8.20 30.66 13.41
C LEU A 11 -9.00 29.46 13.94
N ALA A 12 -10.28 29.65 14.27
CA ALA A 12 -11.15 28.57 14.69
C ALA A 12 -11.36 27.53 13.57
N VAL A 13 -11.57 27.99 12.32
CA VAL A 13 -11.69 27.11 11.16
C VAL A 13 -10.40 26.33 10.91
N LEU A 14 -9.23 26.98 10.98
CA LEU A 14 -7.93 26.31 10.82
C LEU A 14 -7.67 25.27 11.92
N ALA A 15 -8.05 25.55 13.18
CA ALA A 15 -7.90 24.60 14.28
C ALA A 15 -8.81 23.36 14.11
N VAL A 16 -10.05 23.55 13.65
CA VAL A 16 -10.97 22.45 13.35
C VAL A 16 -10.46 21.61 12.18
N LEU A 17 -10.02 22.24 11.09
CA LEU A 17 -9.46 21.53 9.94
C LEU A 17 -8.18 20.77 10.30
N GLY A 18 -7.28 21.39 11.07
CA GLY A 18 -6.06 20.73 11.56
C GLY A 18 -6.35 19.55 12.49
N GLY A 19 -7.34 19.68 13.38
CA GLY A 19 -7.76 18.61 14.28
C GLY A 19 -8.37 17.40 13.56
N VAL A 20 -9.17 17.64 12.52
CA VAL A 20 -9.79 16.57 11.71
C VAL A 20 -8.73 15.79 10.93
N VAL A 21 -7.78 16.48 10.30
CA VAL A 21 -6.68 15.83 9.55
C VAL A 21 -5.81 14.97 10.47
N TRP A 22 -5.48 15.47 11.67
CA TRP A 22 -4.66 14.74 12.63
C TRP A 22 -5.38 13.50 13.18
N TRP A 23 -6.67 13.61 13.48
CA TRP A 23 -7.46 12.49 14.00
C TRP A 23 -7.67 11.38 12.97
N GLN A 24 -7.94 11.72 11.71
CA GLN A 24 -8.04 10.74 10.62
C GLN A 24 -6.70 10.05 10.34
N SER A 25 -5.60 10.81 10.43
CA SER A 25 -4.24 10.28 10.30
C SER A 25 -3.91 9.27 11.40
N GLY A 26 -4.36 9.49 12.63
CA GLY A 26 -4.18 8.53 13.73
C GLY A 26 -5.12 7.32 13.63
N ALA A 27 -6.34 7.50 13.11
CA ALA A 27 -7.34 6.46 13.02
C ALA A 27 -6.95 5.33 12.05
N ARG A 28 -6.36 5.66 10.89
CA ARG A 28 -5.92 4.63 9.91
C ARG A 28 -4.90 3.65 10.50
N TRP A 29 -4.06 4.10 11.44
CA TRP A 29 -3.03 3.28 12.06
C TRP A 29 -3.54 2.32 13.14
N ARG A 30 -4.82 2.42 13.52
CA ARG A 30 -5.44 1.55 14.53
C ARG A 30 -6.08 0.29 13.95
N GLY A 31 -6.20 0.19 12.63
CA GLY A 31 -6.76 -0.99 11.96
C GLY A 31 -5.74 -2.11 11.76
N GLU A 32 -6.23 -3.34 11.59
CA GLU A 32 -5.38 -4.52 11.33
C GLU A 32 -4.65 -4.44 9.99
N LEU A 33 -5.22 -3.71 9.02
CA LEU A 33 -4.72 -3.53 7.66
C LEU A 33 -4.19 -2.11 7.40
N TYR A 34 -3.62 -1.46 8.41
CA TYR A 34 -3.16 -0.07 8.34
C TYR A 34 -2.16 0.26 7.21
N CYS A 35 -1.50 -0.77 6.67
CA CYS A 35 -0.53 -0.65 5.58
C CYS A 35 -1.20 -0.46 4.21
N PHE A 36 -2.50 -0.76 4.11
CA PHE A 36 -3.30 -0.56 2.90
C PHE A 36 -3.92 0.82 2.90
N ALA A 37 -3.84 1.51 1.76
CA ALA A 37 -4.66 2.70 1.52
C ALA A 37 -6.14 2.32 1.36
N ASP A 38 -6.41 1.24 0.64
CA ASP A 38 -7.74 0.64 0.46
C ASP A 38 -7.62 -0.90 0.43
N PRO A 39 -8.02 -1.61 1.50
CA PRO A 39 -7.95 -3.07 1.56
C PRO A 39 -8.83 -3.81 0.54
N ALA A 40 -9.79 -3.13 -0.12
CA ALA A 40 -10.60 -3.72 -1.18
C ALA A 40 -9.88 -3.72 -2.53
N ARG A 41 -8.71 -3.08 -2.63
CA ARG A 41 -7.96 -2.90 -3.87
C ARG A 41 -6.52 -3.34 -3.73
N VAL A 42 -5.97 -3.91 -4.78
CA VAL A 42 -4.53 -4.16 -4.93
C VAL A 42 -3.87 -2.88 -5.38
N TRP A 43 -2.96 -2.39 -4.56
CA TRP A 43 -2.18 -1.17 -4.76
C TRP A 43 -3.03 0.08 -5.05
N GLY A 44 -4.31 0.08 -4.65
CA GLY A 44 -5.26 1.16 -4.94
C GLY A 44 -5.70 1.26 -6.40
N VAL A 45 -5.31 0.32 -7.28
CA VAL A 45 -5.55 0.42 -8.73
C VAL A 45 -6.46 -0.67 -9.28
N ALA A 46 -6.38 -1.89 -8.76
CA ALA A 46 -7.18 -3.03 -9.20
C ALA A 46 -8.07 -3.53 -8.06
N ASP A 47 -9.26 -4.05 -8.35
CA ASP A 47 -10.11 -4.66 -7.33
C ASP A 47 -9.45 -5.95 -6.80
N ARG A 48 -9.50 -6.16 -5.49
CA ARG A 48 -8.91 -7.34 -4.85
C ARG A 48 -9.83 -8.56 -5.06
N PRO A 49 -9.32 -9.65 -5.66
CA PRO A 49 -10.05 -10.91 -5.71
C PRO A 49 -10.37 -11.45 -4.31
N ALA A 50 -11.51 -12.12 -4.15
CA ALA A 50 -11.98 -12.60 -2.84
C ALA A 50 -11.04 -13.64 -2.19
N ASP A 51 -10.32 -14.41 -3.00
CA ASP A 51 -9.35 -15.43 -2.58
C ASP A 51 -7.98 -14.85 -2.19
N LEU A 52 -7.73 -13.56 -2.44
CA LEU A 52 -6.50 -12.88 -2.10
C LEU A 52 -6.61 -12.24 -0.71
N THR A 53 -6.02 -12.83 0.32
CA THR A 53 -6.17 -12.35 1.71
C THR A 53 -5.10 -11.29 2.05
N PRO A 54 -5.46 -10.05 2.42
CA PRO A 54 -4.52 -8.99 2.75
C PRO A 54 -3.94 -9.20 4.15
N SER A 55 -2.68 -8.80 4.34
CA SER A 55 -2.03 -8.77 5.65
C SER A 55 -1.00 -7.65 5.71
N CYS A 56 -0.70 -7.16 6.91
CA CYS A 56 0.39 -6.21 7.11
C CYS A 56 1.68 -6.91 7.57
N PRO A 57 2.86 -6.35 7.23
CA PRO A 57 4.16 -6.91 7.59
C PRO A 57 4.26 -7.30 9.06
N SER A 58 4.76 -8.48 9.38
CA SER A 58 4.98 -8.91 10.76
C SER A 58 6.19 -8.22 11.42
N SER A 59 7.20 -7.85 10.62
CA SER A 59 8.43 -7.21 11.09
C SER A 59 8.20 -5.83 11.68
N ARG A 60 8.60 -5.63 12.95
CA ARG A 60 8.50 -4.34 13.66
C ARG A 60 9.20 -3.19 12.93
N GLY A 61 10.33 -3.46 12.27
CA GLY A 61 11.09 -2.47 11.51
C GLY A 61 10.27 -1.94 10.32
N VAL A 62 9.77 -2.85 9.49
CA VAL A 62 8.92 -2.51 8.33
C VAL A 62 7.65 -1.81 8.78
N ARG A 63 7.02 -2.25 9.88
CA ARG A 63 5.83 -1.56 10.44
C ARG A 63 6.11 -0.10 10.79
N ARG A 64 7.32 0.21 11.27
CA ARG A 64 7.73 1.58 11.62
C ARG A 64 7.93 2.42 10.36
N GLU A 65 8.58 1.87 9.33
CA GLU A 65 8.80 2.55 8.05
C GLU A 65 7.50 2.84 7.31
N VAL A 66 6.55 1.89 7.31
CA VAL A 66 5.21 2.12 6.76
C VAL A 66 4.50 3.24 7.51
N ARG A 67 4.55 3.21 8.85
CA ARG A 67 3.93 4.25 9.70
C ARG A 67 4.54 5.64 9.50
N SER A 68 5.84 5.73 9.25
CA SER A 68 6.52 6.98 8.96
C SER A 68 6.41 7.42 7.50
N GLY A 69 5.75 6.64 6.64
CA GLY A 69 5.63 6.92 5.21
C GLY A 69 6.95 6.76 4.45
N GLN A 70 7.97 6.12 5.02
CA GLN A 70 9.25 5.88 4.34
C GLN A 70 9.14 4.78 3.29
N THR A 71 8.18 3.87 3.46
CA THR A 71 7.90 2.78 2.52
C THR A 71 6.40 2.57 2.44
N ARG A 72 5.92 2.15 1.27
CA ARG A 72 4.59 1.59 1.09
C ARG A 72 4.73 0.10 0.90
N VAL A 73 3.94 -0.69 1.63
CA VAL A 73 3.95 -2.16 1.53
C VAL A 73 2.53 -2.69 1.59
N GLU A 74 2.21 -3.61 0.68
CA GLU A 74 0.98 -4.39 0.70
C GLU A 74 1.35 -5.88 0.58
N GLN A 75 0.83 -6.72 1.47
CA GLN A 75 1.10 -8.16 1.45
C GLN A 75 -0.18 -8.95 1.32
N PHE A 76 -0.11 -10.03 0.54
CA PHE A 76 -1.26 -10.88 0.28
C PHE A 76 -0.89 -12.35 0.37
N THR A 77 -1.84 -13.17 0.80
CA THR A 77 -1.75 -14.63 0.72
C THR A 77 -2.84 -15.15 -0.22
N LEU A 78 -2.46 -16.14 -1.02
CA LEU A 78 -3.35 -16.92 -1.88
C LEU A 78 -3.19 -18.40 -1.55
N ALA A 79 -4.27 -19.17 -1.49
CA ALA A 79 -4.23 -20.57 -1.08
C ALA A 79 -3.56 -21.53 -2.10
N ARG A 80 -3.45 -21.09 -3.37
CA ARG A 80 -2.80 -21.82 -4.46
C ARG A 80 -1.54 -21.13 -4.91
N TRP A 81 -0.61 -21.88 -5.49
CA TRP A 81 0.53 -21.31 -6.21
C TRP A 81 0.05 -20.62 -7.49
N ASP A 82 0.00 -19.28 -7.46
CA ASP A 82 -0.25 -18.44 -8.63
C ASP A 82 0.55 -17.12 -8.45
N PRO A 83 1.85 -17.14 -8.79
CA PRO A 83 2.72 -15.96 -8.72
C PRO A 83 2.46 -14.96 -9.85
N ALA A 84 1.48 -15.20 -10.73
CA ALA A 84 1.15 -14.25 -11.80
C ALA A 84 -0.01 -13.34 -11.40
N LEU A 85 -0.99 -13.85 -10.63
CA LEU A 85 -2.25 -13.17 -10.31
C LEU A 85 -2.10 -11.68 -9.97
N VAL A 86 -1.33 -11.34 -8.94
CA VAL A 86 -1.22 -9.94 -8.45
C VAL A 86 -0.46 -9.06 -9.44
N ARG A 87 0.60 -9.59 -10.07
CA ARG A 87 1.33 -8.87 -11.11
C ARG A 87 0.41 -8.55 -12.28
N ASP A 88 -0.37 -9.54 -12.71
CA ASP A 88 -1.26 -9.41 -13.86
C ASP A 88 -2.39 -8.39 -13.58
N LEU A 89 -2.92 -8.33 -12.35
CA LEU A 89 -3.84 -7.28 -11.91
C LEU A 89 -3.25 -5.87 -12.05
N LEU A 90 -1.96 -5.68 -11.70
CA LEU A 90 -1.28 -4.40 -11.86
C LEU A 90 -1.04 -4.08 -13.34
N THR A 91 -0.59 -5.05 -14.14
CA THR A 91 -0.35 -4.84 -15.58
C THR A 91 -1.64 -4.50 -16.34
N ALA A 92 -2.76 -5.13 -15.98
CA ALA A 92 -4.09 -4.79 -16.52
C ALA A 92 -4.52 -3.34 -16.21
N ARG A 93 -3.89 -2.69 -15.22
CA ARG A 93 -4.09 -1.28 -14.86
C ARG A 93 -2.95 -0.38 -15.31
N GLY A 94 -2.12 -0.84 -16.24
CA GLY A 94 -1.11 -0.01 -16.92
C GLY A 94 0.26 0.04 -16.26
N TYR A 95 0.57 -0.86 -15.31
CA TYR A 95 1.96 -1.09 -14.94
C TYR A 95 2.67 -1.91 -16.01
N ALA A 96 3.87 -1.49 -16.40
CA ALA A 96 4.75 -2.27 -17.26
C ALA A 96 5.76 -3.04 -16.42
N VAL A 97 6.12 -4.25 -16.85
CA VAL A 97 7.24 -5.01 -16.28
C VAL A 97 8.53 -4.41 -16.82
N ALA A 98 9.23 -3.62 -16.02
CA ALA A 98 10.51 -3.01 -16.39
C ALA A 98 11.66 -4.02 -16.31
N HIS A 99 11.61 -4.90 -15.30
CA HIS A 99 12.56 -5.97 -15.11
C HIS A 99 11.87 -7.15 -14.41
N ALA A 100 12.28 -8.37 -14.71
CA ALA A 100 11.86 -9.56 -13.99
C ALA A 100 13.03 -10.53 -13.90
N LEU A 101 13.17 -11.21 -12.76
CA LEU A 101 14.11 -12.31 -12.66
C LEU A 101 13.55 -13.53 -13.42
N PRO A 102 14.41 -14.35 -14.04
CA PRO A 102 13.99 -15.63 -14.60
C PRO A 102 13.30 -16.48 -13.53
N ASP A 103 12.24 -17.18 -13.92
CA ASP A 103 11.53 -18.10 -13.03
C ASP A 103 12.45 -19.25 -12.62
N ASP A 104 12.76 -19.30 -11.32
CA ASP A 104 13.58 -20.34 -10.70
C ASP A 104 12.75 -21.46 -10.07
N GLY A 105 11.41 -21.38 -10.15
CA GLY A 105 10.48 -22.30 -9.53
C GLY A 105 10.34 -22.16 -8.01
N ILE A 106 10.98 -21.17 -7.39
CA ILE A 106 10.98 -20.91 -5.94
C ILE A 106 10.27 -19.58 -5.65
N GLN A 107 10.58 -18.55 -6.44
CA GLN A 107 9.99 -17.23 -6.28
C GLN A 107 9.91 -16.48 -7.61
N ALA A 108 8.92 -15.61 -7.73
CA ALA A 108 8.82 -14.66 -8.83
C ALA A 108 9.14 -13.26 -8.32
N GLU A 109 10.02 -12.55 -9.03
CA GLU A 109 10.38 -11.17 -8.71
C GLU A 109 10.30 -10.29 -9.95
N ALA A 110 9.77 -9.09 -9.78
CA ALA A 110 9.68 -8.11 -10.84
C ALA A 110 9.75 -6.67 -10.32
N VAL A 111 10.22 -5.78 -11.19
CA VAL A 111 10.11 -4.34 -11.04
C VAL A 111 9.03 -3.86 -12.00
N LEU A 112 7.96 -3.29 -11.45
CA LEU A 112 6.82 -2.76 -12.17
C LEU A 112 6.86 -1.24 -12.17
N THR A 113 6.57 -0.60 -13.30
CA THR A 113 6.58 0.86 -13.41
C THR A 113 5.31 1.41 -14.04
N ARG A 114 4.79 2.53 -13.52
CA ARG A 114 3.65 3.25 -14.10
C ARG A 114 3.74 4.73 -13.75
N ALA A 115 3.72 5.61 -14.76
CA ALA A 115 3.61 7.07 -14.55
C ALA A 115 4.62 7.64 -13.52
N GLY A 116 5.86 7.15 -13.50
CA GLY A 116 6.90 7.57 -12.56
C GLY A 116 6.93 6.80 -11.24
N GLU A 117 5.91 5.99 -10.93
CA GLU A 117 5.91 5.07 -9.80
C GLU A 117 6.68 3.78 -10.13
N THR A 118 7.45 3.29 -9.17
CA THR A 118 8.14 1.99 -9.23
C THR A 118 7.67 1.10 -8.07
N VAL A 119 7.25 -0.11 -8.40
CA VAL A 119 6.79 -1.13 -7.44
C VAL A 119 7.67 -2.36 -7.58
N LEU A 120 8.29 -2.76 -6.49
CA LEU A 120 8.96 -4.04 -6.35
C LEU A 120 7.91 -5.10 -6.00
N TYR A 121 7.85 -6.11 -6.85
CA TYR A 121 6.96 -7.25 -6.74
C TYR A 121 7.78 -8.48 -6.35
N THR A 122 7.33 -9.19 -5.31
CA THR A 122 7.83 -10.53 -5.00
C THR A 122 6.67 -11.47 -4.72
N ALA A 123 6.77 -12.72 -5.17
CA ALA A 123 5.88 -13.80 -4.82
C ALA A 123 6.70 -15.04 -4.48
N ALA A 124 6.48 -15.59 -3.28
CA ALA A 124 7.17 -16.77 -2.79
C ALA A 124 6.17 -17.81 -2.29
N HIS A 125 6.61 -19.06 -2.17
CA HIS A 125 5.79 -20.11 -1.58
C HIS A 125 5.47 -19.83 -0.10
N GLN A 126 4.23 -20.08 0.30
CA GLN A 126 3.79 -20.14 1.69
C GLN A 126 2.98 -21.42 1.89
N GLY A 127 3.66 -22.51 2.29
CA GLY A 127 3.09 -23.85 2.21
C GLY A 127 2.72 -24.19 0.76
N SER A 128 1.47 -24.58 0.51
CA SER A 128 0.94 -24.81 -0.85
C SER A 128 0.52 -23.54 -1.58
N GLY A 129 0.50 -22.39 -0.89
CA GLY A 129 0.01 -21.12 -1.41
C GLY A 129 1.10 -20.18 -1.89
N THR A 130 0.68 -18.99 -2.33
CA THR A 130 1.55 -17.88 -2.70
C THR A 130 1.46 -16.78 -1.65
N PHE A 131 2.62 -16.27 -1.21
CA PHE A 131 2.73 -15.05 -0.44
C PHE A 131 3.34 -13.96 -1.31
N VAL A 132 2.58 -12.88 -1.53
CA VAL A 132 2.95 -11.76 -2.38
C VAL A 132 3.31 -10.55 -1.52
N THR A 133 4.39 -9.87 -1.87
CA THR A 133 4.73 -8.53 -1.33
C THR A 133 4.85 -7.54 -2.48
N LEU A 134 4.12 -6.44 -2.35
CA LEU A 134 4.30 -5.22 -3.15
C LEU A 134 4.99 -4.19 -2.27
N SER A 135 6.03 -3.53 -2.79
CA SER A 135 6.66 -2.43 -2.07
C SER A 135 7.15 -1.31 -2.98
N SER A 136 7.13 -0.09 -2.47
CA SER A 136 7.77 1.06 -3.09
C SER A 136 8.43 1.92 -2.02
N PRO A 137 9.47 2.69 -2.36
CA PRO A 137 9.84 3.84 -1.54
C PRO A 137 8.59 4.71 -1.32
N GLY A 138 8.46 5.28 -0.11
CA GLY A 138 7.38 6.21 0.16
C GLY A 138 7.52 7.50 -0.64
N GLU A 139 6.39 8.18 -0.87
CA GLU A 139 6.37 9.54 -1.43
C GLU A 139 7.05 10.48 -0.43
N ARG A 140 8.14 11.15 -0.83
CA ARG A 140 8.80 12.19 -0.02
C ARG A 140 8.11 13.54 -0.16
#